data_AF-A0A6F8TF71-F1
#
_entry.id   AF-A0A6F8TF71-F1
#
_cell.length_a   1.000
_cell.length_b   1.000
_cell.length_c   1.000
_cell.angle_alpha   90.00
_cell.angle_beta   90.00
_cell.angle_gamma   90.00
#
_symmetry.space_group_name_H-M   'P 1'
#
loop_
_entity.id
_entity.type
_entity.pdbx_description
1 polymer ?
#
loop_
_entity_poly.entity_id
_entity_poly.type
_entity_poly.pdbx_seq_one_letter_code
_entity_poly.pdbx_strand_id
1 'polypeptide(L)'
;MGILLAYAASCGVQVIVETHSEHVMDGIRIAVKDQILNNNKVKFHYLSKTNEGLTKLETPTMDEEGKINFWPDGFFDQTLKNRSKLAKRSR
;
A
#
# COMPACT_ATOMS: atom_id res chain seq x y z
N MET A 1 -8.73 8.96 2.45
CA MET A 1 -7.68 8.90 3.50
C MET A 1 -6.28 9.07 2.92
N GLY A 2 -5.85 8.28 1.92
CA GLY A 2 -4.50 8.40 1.34
C GLY A 2 -4.10 9.81 0.87
N ILE A 3 -5.00 10.49 0.15
CA ILE A 3 -4.79 11.88 -0.31
C ILE A 3 -4.58 12.84 0.87
N LEU A 4 -5.35 12.71 1.95
CA LEU A 4 -5.20 13.55 3.15
C LEU A 4 -3.82 13.37 3.78
N LEU A 5 -3.34 12.12 3.88
CA LEU A 5 -2.02 11.81 4.41
C LEU A 5 -0.92 12.42 3.52
N ALA A 6 -1.09 12.36 2.21
CA ALA A 6 -0.16 12.97 1.27
C ALA A 6 -0.11 14.51 1.41
N TYR A 7 -1.25 15.16 1.61
CA TYR A 7 -1.28 16.59 1.92
C TYR A 7 -0.55 16.92 3.22
N ALA A 8 -0.79 16.17 4.30
CA ALA A 8 -0.08 16.38 5.56
C ALA A 8 1.44 16.23 5.38
N ALA A 9 1.88 15.21 4.63
CA ALA A 9 3.29 15.00 4.32
C ALA A 9 3.89 16.10 3.43
N SER A 10 3.10 16.65 2.50
CA SER A 10 3.52 17.77 1.63
C SER A 10 3.83 19.03 2.44
N CYS A 11 3.17 19.21 3.59
CA CYS A 11 3.42 20.31 4.54
C CYS A 11 4.67 20.09 5.42
N GLY A 12 5.46 19.04 5.19
CA GLY A 12 6.67 18.75 5.94
C GLY A 12 6.47 17.87 7.18
N VAL A 13 5.26 17.35 7.41
CA VAL A 13 4.98 16.42 8.52
C VAL A 13 5.44 15.01 8.14
N GLN A 14 6.13 14.30 9.02
CA GLN A 14 6.42 12.89 8.81
C GLN A 14 5.19 12.04 9.17
N VAL A 15 4.75 11.23 8.22
CA VAL A 15 3.57 10.37 8.37
C VAL A 15 4.00 8.91 8.27
N ILE A 16 3.77 8.14 9.34
CA ILE A 16 3.98 6.69 9.37
C ILE A 16 2.62 6.04 9.59
N VAL A 17 2.24 5.12 8.71
CA VAL A 17 0.92 4.49 8.73
C VAL A 17 1.09 3.00 8.48
N GLU A 18 0.47 2.19 9.34
CA GLU A 18 0.25 0.77 9.09
C GLU A 18 -1.16 0.59 8.52
N THR A 19 -1.28 -0.09 7.37
CA THR A 19 -2.58 -0.30 6.75
C THR A 19 -2.61 -1.54 5.86
N HIS A 20 -3.78 -2.17 5.79
CA HIS A 20 -4.13 -3.19 4.78
C HIS A 20 -5.13 -2.66 3.75
N SER A 21 -5.42 -1.35 3.76
CA SER A 21 -6.43 -0.76 2.89
C SER A 21 -5.83 -0.36 1.55
N GLU A 22 -6.16 -1.10 0.49
CA GLU A 22 -5.81 -0.76 -0.90
C GLU A 22 -6.18 0.69 -1.24
N HIS A 23 -7.35 1.17 -0.81
CA HIS A 23 -7.81 2.55 -1.03
C HIS A 23 -6.92 3.64 -0.39
N VAL A 24 -6.21 3.33 0.70
CA VAL A 24 -5.26 4.29 1.30
C VAL A 24 -4.04 4.41 0.40
N MET A 25 -3.55 3.27 -0.08
CA MET A 25 -2.39 3.21 -0.97
C MET A 25 -2.67 3.84 -2.32
N ASP A 26 -3.82 3.53 -2.93
CA ASP A 26 -4.25 4.18 -4.17
C ASP A 26 -4.44 5.68 -4.00
N GLY A 27 -4.96 6.14 -2.86
CA GLY A 27 -5.04 7.57 -2.57
C GLY A 27 -3.68 8.26 -2.53
N ILE A 28 -2.65 7.60 -1.98
CA ILE A 28 -1.27 8.13 -1.98
C ILE A 28 -0.69 8.12 -3.41
N ARG A 29 -0.91 7.05 -4.17
CA ARG A 29 -0.48 6.92 -5.58
C ARG A 29 -1.08 8.01 -6.46
N ILE A 30 -2.37 8.28 -6.32
CA ILE A 30 -3.07 9.36 -7.01
C ILE A 30 -2.46 10.70 -6.62
N ALA A 31 -2.19 10.94 -5.33
CA ALA A 31 -1.57 12.18 -4.88
C ALA A 31 -0.15 12.41 -5.45
N VAL A 32 0.64 11.34 -5.63
CA VAL A 32 1.93 11.42 -6.33
C VAL A 32 1.74 11.76 -7.80
N LYS A 33 0.84 11.06 -8.48
CA LYS A 33 0.52 11.31 -9.89
C LYS A 33 0.06 12.76 -10.13
N ASP A 34 -0.76 13.28 -9.24
CA ASP A 34 -1.28 14.65 -9.27
C ASP A 34 -0.27 15.69 -8.73
N GLN A 35 0.98 15.28 -8.46
CA GLN A 35 2.10 16.14 -8.02
C GLN A 35 1.86 16.85 -6.67
N ILE A 36 0.96 16.33 -5.83
CA ILE A 36 0.73 16.83 -4.46
C ILE A 36 1.92 16.48 -3.56
N LEU A 37 2.51 15.30 -3.76
CA LEU A 37 3.67 14.81 -3.01
C LEU A 37 4.67 14.17 -3.98
N ASN A 38 5.95 14.54 -3.89
CA ASN A 38 6.98 13.95 -4.73
C ASN A 38 7.13 12.44 -4.40
N ASN A 39 7.25 11.59 -5.43
CA ASN A 39 7.40 10.14 -5.27
C ASN A 39 8.59 9.75 -4.38
N ASN A 40 9.67 10.55 -4.36
CA ASN A 40 10.84 10.31 -3.51
C ASN A 40 10.56 10.47 -2.01
N LYS A 41 9.47 11.14 -1.63
CA LYS A 41 9.01 11.31 -0.25
C LYS A 41 8.07 10.20 0.21
N VAL A 42 7.77 9.22 -0.65
CA VAL A 42 6.87 8.11 -0.34
C VAL A 42 7.66 6.80 -0.33
N LYS A 43 7.42 5.97 0.70
CA LYS A 43 7.93 4.60 0.79
C LYS A 43 6.81 3.67 1.20
N PHE A 44 6.70 2.55 0.48
CA PHE A 44 5.82 1.45 0.85
C PHE A 44 6.68 0.30 1.39
N HIS A 45 6.37 -0.15 2.59
CA HIS A 45 7.02 -1.28 3.24
C HIS A 45 6.00 -2.39 3.40
N TYR A 46 6.28 -3.53 2.81
CA TYR A 46 5.46 -4.72 2.92
C TYR A 46 6.15 -5.72 3.82
N LEU A 47 5.44 -6.11 4.88
CA LEU A 47 5.92 -7.08 5.84
C LEU A 47 5.12 -8.36 5.67
N SER A 48 5.82 -9.47 5.44
CA SER A 48 5.25 -10.81 5.36
C SER A 48 6.06 -11.78 6.21
N LYS A 49 5.54 -13.00 6.42
CA LYS A 49 6.27 -14.07 7.09
C LYS A 49 6.78 -15.09 6.07
N THR A 50 8.04 -15.49 6.19
CA THR A 50 8.58 -16.64 5.45
C THR A 50 8.03 -17.95 6.00
N ASN A 51 8.27 -19.05 5.29
CA ASN A 51 7.88 -20.38 5.73
C ASN A 51 8.57 -20.79 7.04
N GLU A 52 9.76 -20.25 7.33
CA GLU A 52 10.47 -20.44 8.61
C GLU A 52 9.92 -19.52 9.74
N GLY A 53 8.88 -18.73 9.48
CA GLY A 53 8.26 -17.83 10.45
C GLY A 53 8.99 -16.50 10.66
N LEU A 54 10.03 -16.21 9.86
CA LEU A 54 10.81 -14.97 9.92
C LEU A 54 10.10 -13.83 9.18
N THR A 55 10.31 -12.59 9.61
CA THR A 55 9.77 -11.42 8.91
C THR A 55 10.58 -11.13 7.65
N LYS A 56 9.89 -11.08 6.50
CA LYS A 56 10.42 -10.61 5.22
C LYS A 56 9.90 -9.20 4.97
N LEU A 57 10.82 -8.28 4.63
CA LEU A 57 10.51 -6.91 4.27
C LEU A 57 10.76 -6.69 2.77
N GLU A 58 9.76 -6.16 2.09
CA GLU A 58 9.85 -5.77 0.68
C GLU A 58 9.48 -4.30 0.53
N THR A 59 10.30 -3.54 -0.19
CA THR A 59 10.12 -2.08 -0.34
C THR A 59 10.11 -1.71 -1.82
N PRO A 60 8.98 -1.88 -2.54
CA PRO A 60 8.90 -1.47 -3.91
C PRO A 60 8.99 0.05 -4.05
N THR A 61 9.46 0.46 -5.22
CA THR A 61 9.63 1.87 -5.56
C THR A 61 8.45 2.35 -6.41
N MET A 62 8.18 3.65 -6.27
CA MET A 62 7.14 4.33 -7.02
C MET A 62 7.75 5.33 -8.01
N ASP A 63 7.25 5.36 -9.24
CA ASP A 63 7.59 6.40 -10.21
C ASP A 63 6.72 7.66 -10.06
N GLU A 64 6.99 8.67 -10.88
CA GLU A 64 6.27 9.95 -10.84
C GLU A 64 4.80 9.82 -11.30
N GLU A 65 4.45 8.74 -12.01
CA GLU A 65 3.07 8.46 -12.43
C GLU A 65 2.28 7.67 -11.38
N GLY A 66 2.86 7.39 -10.21
CA GLY A 66 2.23 6.64 -9.14
C GLY A 66 2.20 5.13 -9.39
N LYS A 67 3.01 4.60 -10.33
CA LYS A 67 3.14 3.17 -10.57
C LYS A 67 4.19 2.56 -9.65
N ILE A 68 3.91 1.35 -9.19
CA ILE A 68 4.78 0.55 -8.34
C ILE A 68 5.55 -0.44 -9.23
N ASN A 69 6.86 -0.54 -9.05
CA ASN A 69 7.73 -1.38 -9.88
C ASN A 69 7.48 -2.89 -9.72
N PHE A 70 7.06 -3.33 -8.53
CA PHE A 70 6.60 -4.70 -8.29
C PHE A 70 5.61 -4.74 -7.13
N TRP A 71 4.68 -5.68 -7.15
CA TRP A 71 3.74 -5.91 -6.06
C TRP A 71 4.13 -7.19 -5.31
N PRO A 72 4.32 -7.13 -3.98
CA PRO A 72 4.58 -8.34 -3.20
C PRO A 72 3.39 -9.30 -3.22
N ASP A 73 3.68 -10.57 -3.05
CA ASP A 73 2.66 -11.63 -3.08
C ASP A 73 1.54 -11.37 -2.06
N GLY A 74 0.30 -11.52 -2.53
CA GLY A 74 -0.89 -11.43 -1.67
C GLY A 74 -1.42 -10.02 -1.42
N PHE A 75 -0.80 -8.96 -1.99
CA PHE A 75 -1.20 -7.58 -1.70
C PHE A 75 -2.63 -7.21 -2.17
N PHE A 76 -3.00 -7.51 -3.41
CA PHE A 76 -4.35 -7.26 -3.95
C PHE A 76 -5.32 -8.43 -3.81
N ASP A 77 -4.88 -9.53 -3.20
CA ASP A 77 -5.66 -10.76 -3.18
C ASP A 77 -6.67 -10.79 -2.04
N GLN A 78 -6.57 -9.87 -1.07
CA GLN A 78 -7.34 -9.95 0.16
C GLN A 78 -8.84 -9.78 -0.10
N THR A 79 -9.22 -8.85 -0.97
CA THR A 79 -10.63 -8.66 -1.36
C THR A 79 -11.19 -9.93 -2.03
N LEU A 80 -10.42 -10.55 -2.92
CA LEU A 80 -10.83 -11.77 -3.63
C LEU A 80 -10.92 -12.98 -2.67
N LYS A 81 -9.96 -13.11 -1.75
CA LYS A 81 -9.94 -14.14 -0.69
C LYS A 81 -11.15 -14.00 0.22
N ASN A 82 -11.46 -12.77 0.66
CA ASN A 82 -12.60 -12.48 1.52
C ASN A 82 -13.93 -12.81 0.83
N ARG A 83 -14.10 -12.39 -0.43
CA ARG A 83 -15.30 -12.72 -1.23
C ARG A 83 -15.46 -14.23 -1.41
N SER A 84 -14.37 -14.92 -1.75
CA SER A 84 -14.36 -16.38 -1.88
C SER A 84 -14.72 -17.09 -0.57
N LYS A 85 -14.28 -16.57 0.57
CA LYS A 85 -14.62 -17.12 1.89
C LYS A 85 -16.10 -16.90 2.24
N LEU A 86 -16.64 -15.72 1.96
CA LEU A 86 -18.05 -15.39 2.20
C LEU A 86 -19.01 -16.16 1.27
N ALA A 87 -18.58 -16.50 0.06
CA ALA A 87 -19.37 -17.28 -0.89
C ALA A 87 -19.48 -18.77 -0.53
N LYS A 88 -18.60 -19.29 0.33
CA LYS A 88 -18.67 -20.69 0.80
C LYS A 88 -19.81 -20.82 1.82
N ARG A 89 -20.79 -21.68 1.54
CA ARG A 89 -21.83 -22.06 2.53
C ARG A 89 -21.17 -22.72 3.73
N SER A 90 -21.50 -22.23 4.93
CA SER A 90 -21.16 -22.91 6.18
C SER A 90 -21.85 -24.28 6.18
N ARG A 91 -21.08 -25.36 6.41
CA ARG A 91 -21.60 -26.70 6.66
C ARG A 91 -21.71 -26.90 8.16
#